data_AF-A0A9D2R3A0-F1
#
_entry.id   AF-A0A9D2R3A0-F1
#
_cell.length_a   1.000
_cell.length_b   1.000
_cell.length_c   1.000
_cell.angle_alpha   90.00
_cell.angle_beta   90.00
_cell.angle_gamma   90.00
#
_symmetry.space_group_name_H-M   'P 1'
#
loop_
_entity.id
_entity.type
_entity.pdbx_description
1 polymer ?
#
loop_
_entity_poly.entity_id
_entity_poly.type
_entity_poly.pdbx_seq_one_letter_code
_entity_poly.pdbx_strand_id
1 'polypeptide(L)' 'MSSYIEYHDKIAFHPGYYIKEIVEESGLTQEDFAKRLGTTPKNLCVLMNGDQNLSIDIAT' A
#
# COMPACT_ATOMS: atom_id res chain seq x y z
N MET A 1 -11.31 0.80 -12.26
CA MET A 1 -10.12 1.60 -12.58
C MET A 1 -8.93 0.67 -12.56
N SER A 2 -8.08 0.74 -13.56
CA SER A 2 -6.79 0.03 -13.58
C SER A 2 -5.89 0.59 -12.46
N SER A 3 -5.08 -0.27 -11.84
CA SER A 3 -4.16 0.08 -10.74
C SER A 3 -2.97 0.96 -11.16
N TYR A 4 -2.89 1.27 -12.46
CA TYR A 4 -1.81 2.04 -13.07
C TYR A 4 -2.32 2.79 -14.30
N ILE A 5 -1.56 3.81 -14.69
CA ILE A 5 -1.75 4.64 -15.88
C ILE A 5 -0.54 4.46 -16.78
N GLU A 6 -0.78 4.17 -18.05
CA GLU A 6 0.28 4.09 -19.06
C GLU A 6 0.33 5.37 -19.90
N TYR A 7 1.54 5.91 -20.10
CA TYR A 7 1.75 7.11 -20.90
C TYR A 7 3.18 7.13 -21.45
N HIS A 8 3.34 7.20 -22.78
CA HIS A 8 4.65 7.21 -23.47
C HIS A 8 5.63 6.15 -22.94
N ASP A 9 5.21 4.88 -23.00
CA ASP A 9 6.00 3.72 -22.55
C ASP A 9 6.40 3.78 -21.07
N LYS A 10 5.72 4.62 -20.25
CA LYS A 10 5.89 4.69 -18.81
C LYS A 10 4.62 4.22 -18.12
N ILE A 11 4.80 3.58 -16.97
CA ILE A 11 3.73 3.13 -16.10
C ILE A 11 3.82 3.96 -14.82
N ALA A 12 2.72 4.62 -14.46
CA ALA A 12 2.55 5.29 -13.18
C ALA A 12 1.57 4.48 -12.34
N PHE A 13 1.95 4.14 -11.11
CA PHE A 13 1.11 3.41 -10.18
C PHE A 13 1.26 3.98 -8.77
N HIS A 14 0.24 3.78 -7.95
CA HIS A 14 0.32 4.11 -6.54
C HIS A 14 0.99 2.97 -5.77
N PRO A 15 1.96 3.22 -4.87
CA PRO A 15 2.66 2.17 -4.12
C PRO A 15 1.72 1.30 -3.25
N GLY A 16 0.56 1.84 -2.88
CA GLY A 16 -0.51 1.11 -2.19
C GLY A 16 -0.92 -0.20 -2.85
N TYR A 17 -0.82 -0.29 -4.18
CA TYR A 17 -1.12 -1.50 -4.94
C TYR A 17 -0.20 -2.67 -4.52
N TYR A 18 1.11 -2.44 -4.50
CA TYR A 18 2.07 -3.46 -4.05
C TYR A 18 1.95 -3.78 -2.56
N ILE A 19 1.67 -2.77 -1.73
CA ILE A 19 1.47 -2.99 -0.29
C ILE A 19 0.27 -3.93 -0.05
N LYS A 20 -0.80 -3.77 -0.85
CA LYS A 20 -1.96 -4.66 -0.76
C LYS A 20 -1.61 -6.11 -1.10
N GLU A 21 -0.88 -6.33 -2.19
CA GLU A 21 -0.40 -7.67 -2.56
C GLU A 21 0.47 -8.29 -1.46
N ILE A 22 1.40 -7.52 -0.89
CA ILE A 22 2.26 -7.99 0.20
C ILE A 22 1.45 -8.35 1.45
N VAL A 23 0.43 -7.57 1.80
CA VAL A 23 -0.45 -7.88 2.94
C VAL A 23 -1.20 -9.18 2.69
N GLU A 24 -1.75 -9.38 1.49
CA GLU A 24 -2.47 -10.60 1.11
C GLU A 24 -1.55 -11.84 1.11
N GLU A 25 -0.31 -11.71 0.60
CA GLU A 25 0.69 -12.78 0.56
C GLU A 25 1.30 -13.09 1.93
N SER A 26 1.30 -12.13 2.86
CA SER A 26 1.90 -12.30 4.19
C SER A 26 1.19 -13.34 5.07
N GLY A 27 -0.07 -13.67 4.76
CA GLY A 27 -0.92 -14.50 5.60
C GLY A 27 -1.31 -13.85 6.94
N LEU A 28 -0.97 -12.58 7.16
CA LEU A 28 -1.33 -11.82 8.36
C LEU A 28 -2.70 -11.17 8.19
N THR A 29 -3.37 -10.93 9.31
CA THR A 29 -4.49 -9.99 9.30
C THR A 29 -3.98 -8.58 9.05
N GLN A 30 -4.82 -7.72 8.46
CA GLN A 30 -4.49 -6.31 8.29
C GLN A 30 -4.12 -5.63 9.62
N GLU A 31 -4.72 -6.08 10.73
CA GLU A 31 -4.41 -5.57 12.06
C GLU A 31 -3.00 -5.95 12.53
N ASP A 32 -2.62 -7.22 12.36
CA ASP A 32 -1.28 -7.69 12.73
C ASP A 32 -0.20 -7.07 11.85
N PHE A 33 -0.48 -6.91 10.56
CA PHE A 33 0.43 -6.24 9.63
C PHE A 33 0.63 -4.78 10.01
N ALA A 34 -0.45 -4.05 10.28
CA ALA A 34 -0.38 -2.66 10.71
C ALA A 34 0.42 -2.49 12.01
N LYS A 35 0.21 -3.38 12.99
CA LYS A 35 0.99 -3.39 14.25
C LYS A 35 2.49 -3.60 13.99
N ARG A 36 2.86 -4.54 13.12
CA ARG A 36 4.27 -4.80 12.77
C ARG A 36 4.91 -3.60 12.05
N LEU A 37 4.13 -2.90 11.23
CA LEU A 37 4.55 -1.69 10.52
C LEU A 37 4.54 -0.42 11.39
N GLY A 38 4.18 -0.52 12.68
CA GLY A 38 4.12 0.62 13.59
C GLY A 38 3.03 1.64 13.23
N THR A 39 1.96 1.20 12.57
CA THR A 39 0.87 2.05 12.07
C THR A 39 -0.49 1.55 12.55
N THR A 40 -1.57 2.22 12.14
CA THR A 40 -2.95 1.78 12.45
C THR A 40 -3.57 1.01 11.28
N PRO A 41 -4.50 0.08 11.54
CA PRO A 41 -5.20 -0.63 10.46
C PRO A 41 -5.91 0.32 9.49
N LYS A 42 -6.47 1.42 10.02
CA LYS A 42 -7.10 2.49 9.23
C LYS A 42 -6.09 3.18 8.32
N ASN A 43 -4.90 3.52 8.83
CA ASN A 43 -3.85 4.15 8.04
C ASN A 43 -3.34 3.20 6.93
N LEU A 44 -3.15 1.92 7.26
CA LEU A 44 -2.80 0.90 6.27
C LEU A 44 -3.89 0.77 5.18
N CYS A 45 -5.17 0.84 5.56
CA CYS A 45 -6.31 0.75 4.63
C CYS A 45 -6.27 1.85 3.56
N VAL A 46 -6.20 3.12 3.99
CA VAL A 46 -6.19 4.26 3.04
C VAL A 46 -4.91 4.26 2.18
N LEU A 47 -3.79 3.74 2.69
CA LEU A 47 -2.57 3.58 1.91
C LEU A 47 -2.73 2.54 0.79
N MET A 48 -3.26 1.36 1.11
CA MET A 48 -3.51 0.28 0.14
C MET A 48 -4.53 0.66 -0.94
N ASN A 49 -5.50 1.50 -0.59
CA ASN A 49 -6.48 2.03 -1.55
C ASN A 49 -5.91 3.11 -2.48
N GLY A 50 -4.75 3.66 -2.14
CA GLY A 50 -4.15 4.78 -2.87
C GLY A 50 -4.76 6.15 -2.53
N ASP A 51 -5.43 6.26 -1.39
CA ASP A 51 -6.04 7.50 -0.92
C ASP A 51 -5.03 8.41 -0.20
N GLN A 52 -3.84 7.90 0.11
CA GLN A 52 -2.75 8.68 0.70
C GLN A 52 -1.37 8.27 0.17
N ASN A 53 -0.44 9.22 0.19
CA ASN A 53 0.96 8.98 -0.14
C ASN A 53 1.65 8.08 0.91
N LEU A 54 2.63 7.29 0.46
CA LEU A 54 3.55 6.60 1.36
C LEU A 54 4.47 7.61 2.05
N SER A 55 4.51 7.61 3.38
CA SER A 55 5.45 8.43 4.15
C SER A 55 6.82 7.77 4.24
N ILE A 56 7.85 8.59 4.44
CA ILE A 56 9.24 8.10 4.67
C ILE A 56 9.29 7.20 5.91
N ASP A 57 8.58 7.57 6.98
CA ASP A 57 8.56 6.80 8.23
C ASP A 57 8.09 5.35 8.04
N ILE A 58 7.21 5.09 7.06
CA ILE A 58 6.72 3.73 6.75
C ILE A 58 7.65 3.01 5.76
N ALA A 59 8.42 3.76 4.96
CA ALA A 59 9.28 3.23 3.91
C ALA A 59 10.71 2.86 4.37
N THR A 60 11.06 3.10 5.63
CA THR A 60 12.42 2.94 6.18
C THR A 60 12.52 1.72 7.08
#